data_AF-A0A3M1JI25-F1
#
_entry.id   AF-A0A3M1JI25-F1
#
_cell.length_a   1.000
_cell.length_b   1.000
_cell.length_c   1.000
_cell.angle_alpha   90.00
_cell.angle_beta   90.00
_cell.angle_gamma   90.00
#
_symmetry.space_group_name_H-M   'P 1'
#
loop_
_entity.id
_entity.type
_entity.pdbx_description
1 polymer ?
#
loop_
_entity_poly.entity_id
_entity_poly.type
_entity_poly.pdbx_seq_one_letter_code
_entity_poly.pdbx_strand_id
1 'polypeptide(L)'
;MFLIPLQGQSPDPGVTLDKQRLVVLPVNPESPNAQVEETIAALVASEATRLNRFVILDRNTLEPLLEEQALQLTGLIRNEDLVRIGEIAGAEDALLVRVTNFGQKGVPPEEESTEEDEDESDGLFSWVVKKSVKAIIAKELEGGEQYPHNIQTVLQGEVRKIHLETGETLASFPLDVEHTGGTKSASLSKVLQKARRQISRELRNLYVLTSSVVDVQSGSVTLLLGSNLGIRTGTLFELSTPEREKTYGTRTIRLPGRSVGLVQTVAVSPDANQARILRSWAPIQPGYKATEVTVHPVGLSMALEGSLTQSYFLARFSGDFQPFQTFRFGGGISLGSVLDSWESPDFLFQLDGTVGLRLLQVRRFTSRVLLQLPFTVAFRNDDAGHTVSLPIFSPRLGVEVTWMLSPHRDLILSVATAPTSLSSQEWKYTVQSDNADESVTQPAEWNRGTGPDISLTGIYLSVGYRFLLF
;
A
#
# COMPACT_ATOMS: atom_id res chain seq x y z
N MET A 1 11.38 -2.23 52.78
CA MET A 1 12.49 -1.29 52.46
C MET A 1 12.88 -1.57 51.01
N PHE A 2 12.56 -0.78 49.98
CA PHE A 2 11.92 0.52 49.81
C PHE A 2 10.82 0.38 48.73
N LEU A 3 9.62 0.90 48.99
CA LEU A 3 8.63 1.19 47.95
C LEU A 3 9.12 2.47 47.25
N ILE A 4 9.57 2.36 46.00
CA ILE A 4 9.84 3.52 45.15
C ILE A 4 8.47 3.98 44.62
N PRO A 5 8.00 5.20 44.95
CA PRO A 5 6.77 5.70 44.36
C PRO A 5 7.00 5.90 42.85
N LEU A 6 6.14 5.30 42.02
CA LEU A 6 6.00 5.67 40.62
C LEU A 6 5.52 7.13 40.57
N GLN A 7 6.46 8.07 40.47
CA GLN A 7 6.15 9.43 40.08
C GLN A 7 5.53 9.38 38.68
N GLY A 8 4.23 9.69 38.59
CA GLY A 8 3.54 9.85 37.32
C GLY A 8 4.24 10.95 36.52
N GLN A 9 4.94 10.56 35.46
CA GLN A 9 5.45 11.50 34.48
C GLN A 9 4.23 12.08 33.75
N SER A 10 4.11 13.41 33.76
CA SER A 10 3.18 14.10 32.86
C SER A 10 3.58 13.75 31.42
N PRO A 11 2.65 13.27 30.58
CA PRO A 11 2.96 12.94 29.20
C PRO A 11 3.48 14.18 28.46
N ASP A 12 4.47 13.99 27.59
CA ASP A 12 5.06 15.01 26.73
C ASP A 12 3.94 15.72 25.92
N PRO A 13 3.97 17.05 25.67
CA PRO A 13 2.87 17.81 25.04
C PRO A 13 2.46 17.36 23.63
N GLY A 14 3.19 16.40 23.05
CA GLY A 14 2.92 15.83 21.73
C GLY A 14 2.36 14.40 21.76
N VAL A 15 1.86 13.92 22.91
CA VAL A 15 1.16 12.62 23.02
C VAL A 15 -0.34 12.82 22.80
N THR A 16 -0.95 11.98 21.96
CA THR A 16 -2.41 11.94 21.79
C THR A 16 -3.06 11.30 23.01
N LEU A 17 -3.79 12.09 23.79
CA LEU A 17 -4.47 11.62 25.00
C LEU A 17 -5.99 11.49 24.81
N ASP A 18 -6.57 12.29 23.94
CA ASP A 18 -8.00 12.38 23.73
C ASP A 18 -8.37 12.24 22.25
N LYS A 19 -9.60 11.80 22.01
CA LYS A 19 -10.17 11.74 20.66
C LYS A 19 -10.41 13.17 20.15
N GLN A 20 -10.11 13.39 18.87
CA GLN A 20 -10.41 14.68 18.25
C GLN A 20 -11.92 14.80 17.96
N ARG A 21 -12.55 15.89 18.41
CA ARG A 21 -13.94 16.21 18.07
C ARG A 21 -14.01 16.75 16.65
N LEU A 22 -14.86 16.17 15.82
CA LEU A 22 -15.05 16.57 14.43
C LEU A 22 -16.53 16.61 14.08
N VAL A 23 -16.91 17.64 13.33
CA VAL A 23 -18.21 17.71 12.66
C VAL A 23 -18.04 17.31 11.20
N VAL A 24 -18.95 16.53 10.64
CA VAL A 24 -18.95 16.16 9.22
C VAL A 24 -20.17 16.75 8.54
N LEU A 25 -19.96 17.60 7.52
CA LEU A 25 -21.04 18.32 6.85
C LEU A 25 -20.95 18.16 5.32
N PRO A 26 -22.07 17.90 4.62
CA PRO A 26 -22.13 18.10 3.18
C PRO A 26 -22.06 19.60 2.86
N VAL A 27 -21.42 19.98 1.75
CA VAL A 27 -21.19 21.39 1.41
C VAL A 27 -22.44 22.09 0.90
N ASN A 28 -23.30 21.43 0.11
CA ASN A 28 -24.48 22.08 -0.43
C ASN A 28 -25.67 21.12 -0.69
N PRO A 29 -26.79 21.24 0.03
CA PRO A 29 -28.00 20.45 -0.22
C PRO A 29 -28.70 20.78 -1.56
N GLU A 30 -28.38 21.90 -2.20
CA GLU A 30 -28.90 22.30 -3.52
C GLU A 30 -27.99 21.86 -4.70
N SER A 31 -26.90 21.16 -4.42
CA SER A 31 -26.01 20.60 -5.45
C SER A 31 -26.76 19.58 -6.32
N PRO A 32 -26.54 19.51 -7.65
CA PRO A 32 -27.04 18.41 -8.48
C PRO A 32 -26.63 17.02 -7.95
N ASN A 33 -25.55 16.97 -7.16
CA ASN A 33 -25.00 15.76 -6.56
C ASN A 33 -25.33 15.63 -5.06
N ALA A 34 -26.29 16.39 -4.52
CA ALA A 34 -26.55 16.47 -3.07
C ALA A 34 -26.75 15.09 -2.39
N GLN A 35 -27.51 14.18 -3.01
CA GLN A 35 -27.72 12.82 -2.48
C GLN A 35 -26.41 12.02 -2.40
N VAL A 36 -25.52 12.20 -3.38
CA VAL A 36 -24.21 11.55 -3.41
C VAL A 36 -23.29 12.19 -2.38
N GLU A 37 -23.28 13.52 -2.27
CA GLU A 37 -22.54 14.26 -1.23
C GLU A 37 -22.92 13.80 0.18
N GLU A 38 -24.22 13.63 0.45
CA GLU A 38 -24.72 13.12 1.72
C GLU A 38 -24.28 11.67 1.97
N THR A 39 -24.34 10.82 0.96
CA THR A 39 -23.84 9.44 1.03
C THR A 39 -22.34 9.40 1.37
N ILE A 40 -21.54 10.28 0.76
CA ILE A 40 -20.11 10.38 1.03
C ILE A 40 -19.85 10.99 2.42
N ALA A 41 -20.62 11.99 2.85
CA ALA A 41 -20.53 12.53 4.22
C ALA A 41 -20.82 11.44 5.28
N ALA A 42 -21.87 10.64 5.07
CA ALA A 42 -22.17 9.49 5.92
C ALA A 42 -21.04 8.45 5.91
N LEU A 43 -20.41 8.23 4.74
CA LEU A 43 -19.26 7.34 4.63
C LEU A 43 -18.04 7.87 5.40
N VAL A 44 -17.77 9.18 5.34
CA VAL A 44 -16.72 9.84 6.13
C VAL A 44 -16.99 9.70 7.61
N ALA A 45 -18.20 10.00 8.07
CA ALA A 45 -18.59 9.85 9.48
C ALA A 45 -18.46 8.40 9.97
N SER A 46 -18.94 7.43 9.19
CA SER A 46 -18.82 6.00 9.48
C SER A 46 -17.35 5.56 9.58
N GLU A 47 -16.50 6.00 8.66
CA GLU A 47 -15.08 5.66 8.66
C GLU A 47 -14.32 6.30 9.80
N ALA A 48 -14.60 7.56 10.12
CA ALA A 48 -14.02 8.24 11.26
C ALA A 48 -14.43 7.56 12.59
N THR A 49 -15.70 7.19 12.71
CA THR A 49 -16.21 6.42 13.87
C THR A 49 -15.51 5.07 13.99
N ARG A 50 -15.36 4.35 12.88
CA ARG A 50 -14.66 3.05 12.82
C ARG A 50 -13.20 3.16 13.25
N LEU A 51 -12.54 4.27 12.93
CA LEU A 51 -11.16 4.53 13.35
C LEU A 51 -11.03 4.74 14.86
N ASN A 52 -12.13 5.00 15.58
CA ASN A 52 -12.19 5.17 17.04
C ASN A 52 -11.18 6.17 17.62
N ARG A 53 -10.79 7.17 16.81
CA ARG A 53 -9.88 8.28 17.19
C ARG A 53 -10.54 9.65 17.09
N PHE A 54 -11.82 9.66 16.72
CA PHE A 54 -12.65 10.85 16.57
C PHE A 54 -13.92 10.73 17.42
N VAL A 55 -14.40 11.87 17.91
CA VAL A 55 -15.77 12.04 18.38
C VAL A 55 -16.51 12.73 17.25
N ILE A 56 -17.38 11.99 16.57
CA ILE A 56 -18.13 12.50 15.43
C ILE A 56 -19.46 13.05 15.90
N LEU A 57 -19.73 14.28 15.50
CA LEU A 57 -21.04 14.90 15.62
C LEU A 57 -21.60 14.99 14.21
N ASP A 58 -22.61 14.16 13.94
CA ASP A 58 -23.28 14.14 12.65
C ASP A 58 -24.38 15.21 12.61
N ARG A 59 -24.81 15.53 11.39
CA ARG A 59 -25.88 16.50 11.16
C ARG A 59 -27.18 16.11 11.86
N ASN A 60 -27.53 14.82 11.88
CA ASN A 60 -28.76 14.33 12.51
C ASN A 60 -28.78 14.57 14.03
N THR A 61 -27.60 14.58 14.67
CA THR A 61 -27.46 14.91 16.09
C THR A 61 -27.49 16.42 16.33
N LEU A 62 -27.06 17.22 15.35
CA LEU A 62 -27.04 18.68 15.43
C LEU A 62 -28.38 19.32 15.03
N GLU A 63 -29.18 18.70 14.17
CA GLU A 63 -30.44 19.24 13.66
C GLU A 63 -31.42 19.68 14.76
N PRO A 64 -31.71 18.87 15.80
CA PRO A 64 -32.57 19.31 16.90
C PRO A 64 -32.02 20.53 17.65
N LEU A 65 -30.68 20.59 17.83
CA LEU A 65 -30.01 21.70 18.54
C LEU A 65 -29.99 22.99 17.70
N LEU A 66 -29.87 22.86 16.38
CA LEU A 66 -29.91 23.97 15.44
C LEU A 66 -31.34 24.51 15.26
N GLU A 67 -32.34 23.62 15.23
CA GLU A 67 -33.77 23.97 15.21
C GLU A 67 -34.20 24.71 16.48
N GLU A 68 -33.78 24.24 17.67
CA GLU A 68 -34.05 24.91 18.95
C GLU A 68 -33.47 26.33 19.03
N GLN A 69 -32.33 26.58 18.39
CA GLN A 69 -31.71 27.92 18.34
C GLN A 69 -32.24 28.80 17.19
N ALA A 70 -33.34 28.41 16.54
CA ALA A 70 -33.95 29.13 15.41
C ALA A 70 -32.99 29.41 14.24
N LEU A 71 -31.99 28.55 14.04
CA LEU A 71 -31.10 28.60 12.90
C LEU A 71 -31.81 27.93 11.72
N GLN A 72 -32.62 28.69 10.99
CA GLN A 72 -33.23 28.18 9.77
C GLN A 72 -32.16 27.85 8.73
N LEU A 73 -32.18 26.57 8.33
CA LEU A 73 -31.44 25.88 7.29
C LEU A 73 -31.62 26.56 5.91
N THR A 74 -30.89 27.63 5.62
CA THR A 74 -30.92 28.28 4.28
C THR A 74 -30.08 27.55 3.22
N GLY A 75 -29.65 26.31 3.46
CA GLY A 75 -28.86 25.52 2.49
C GLY A 75 -27.46 26.06 2.17
N LEU A 76 -27.12 27.27 2.62
CA LEU A 76 -25.83 27.92 2.46
C LEU A 76 -25.13 27.94 3.82
N ILE A 77 -24.16 27.05 4.03
CA ILE A 77 -23.25 27.14 5.18
C ILE A 77 -22.36 28.37 4.95
N ARG A 78 -22.65 29.49 5.60
CA ARG A 78 -21.77 30.67 5.61
C ARG A 78 -20.71 30.50 6.69
N ASN A 79 -19.59 31.24 6.59
CA ASN A 79 -18.53 31.20 7.60
C ASN A 79 -19.05 31.51 9.02
N GLU A 80 -20.06 32.37 9.14
CA GLU A 80 -20.72 32.71 10.41
C GLU A 80 -21.51 31.53 11.01
N ASP A 81 -22.04 30.63 10.16
CA ASP A 81 -22.77 29.44 10.59
C ASP A 81 -21.79 28.35 11.09
N LEU A 82 -20.58 28.29 10.53
CA LEU A 82 -19.52 27.35 10.94
C LEU A 82 -19.04 27.59 12.38
N VAL A 83 -18.82 28.86 12.76
CA VAL A 83 -18.39 29.21 14.12
C VAL A 83 -19.40 28.72 15.15
N ARG A 84 -20.70 28.97 14.91
CA ARG A 84 -21.78 28.55 15.81
C ARG A 84 -21.95 27.04 15.86
N ILE A 85 -21.81 26.36 14.72
CA ILE A 85 -21.78 24.89 14.68
C ILE A 85 -20.63 24.36 15.55
N GLY A 86 -19.45 24.98 15.50
CA GLY A 86 -18.31 24.65 16.35
C GLY A 86 -18.58 24.85 17.84
N GLU A 87 -19.19 25.98 18.21
CA GLU A 87 -19.59 26.29 19.60
C GLU A 87 -20.60 25.27 20.15
N ILE A 88 -21.65 24.93 19.39
CA ILE A 88 -22.67 23.96 19.78
C ILE A 88 -22.09 22.54 19.87
N ALA A 89 -21.23 22.18 18.91
CA ALA A 89 -20.59 20.88 18.84
C ALA A 89 -19.45 20.71 19.87
N GLY A 90 -18.91 21.81 20.40
CA GLY A 90 -17.64 21.80 21.11
C GLY A 90 -16.51 21.23 20.25
N ALA A 91 -16.52 21.53 18.95
CA ALA A 91 -15.55 21.06 17.97
C ALA A 91 -14.81 22.26 17.39
N GLU A 92 -13.49 22.13 17.25
CA GLU A 92 -12.64 23.16 16.63
C GLU A 92 -12.58 23.01 15.11
N ASP A 93 -12.80 21.79 14.63
CA ASP A 93 -12.58 21.39 13.24
C ASP A 93 -13.81 20.71 12.62
N ALA A 94 -14.03 20.93 11.34
CA ALA A 94 -15.02 20.21 10.54
C ALA A 94 -14.45 19.63 9.25
N LEU A 95 -15.08 18.55 8.77
CA LEU A 95 -14.85 17.95 7.46
C LEU A 95 -16.00 18.28 6.53
N LEU A 96 -15.70 19.07 5.50
CA LEU A 96 -16.63 19.46 4.44
C LEU A 96 -16.47 18.54 3.23
N VAL A 97 -17.57 17.94 2.78
CA VAL A 97 -17.59 17.05 1.61
C VAL A 97 -18.20 17.74 0.40
N ARG A 98 -17.47 17.76 -0.72
CA ARG A 98 -17.94 18.30 -2.00
C ARG A 98 -17.75 17.28 -3.12
N VAL A 99 -18.79 17.02 -3.90
CA VAL A 99 -18.69 16.14 -5.09
C VAL A 99 -18.68 17.02 -6.34
N THR A 100 -17.56 16.99 -7.06
CA THR A 100 -17.37 17.77 -8.28
C THR A 100 -17.97 17.07 -9.49
N ASN A 101 -17.90 15.75 -9.55
CA ASN A 101 -18.41 14.96 -10.66
C ASN A 101 -18.93 13.61 -10.16
N PHE A 102 -20.12 13.24 -10.61
CA PHE A 102 -20.68 11.90 -10.42
C PHE A 102 -21.43 11.49 -11.68
N GLY A 103 -21.18 10.27 -12.15
CA GLY A 103 -21.85 9.75 -13.33
C GLY A 103 -21.85 8.24 -13.37
N GLN A 104 -22.93 7.69 -13.92
CA GLN A 104 -23.07 6.26 -14.23
C GLN A 104 -23.54 6.11 -15.66
N LYS A 105 -22.76 5.41 -16.50
CA LYS A 105 -23.13 5.15 -17.89
C LYS A 105 -22.63 3.79 -18.34
N GLY A 106 -23.44 3.08 -19.12
CA GLY A 106 -22.99 1.86 -19.79
C GLY A 106 -21.97 2.18 -20.86
N VAL A 107 -20.88 1.42 -20.87
CA VAL A 107 -19.80 1.52 -21.84
C VAL A 107 -19.61 0.17 -22.53
N PRO A 108 -19.22 0.17 -23.82
CA PRO A 108 -18.86 -1.07 -24.49
C PRO A 108 -17.81 -1.83 -23.66
N PRO A 109 -17.91 -3.16 -23.51
CA PRO A 109 -16.82 -3.95 -22.96
C PRO A 109 -15.56 -3.72 -23.81
N GLU A 110 -14.39 -3.72 -23.18
CA GLU A 110 -13.13 -3.74 -23.91
C GLU A 110 -13.16 -4.98 -24.83
N GLU A 111 -13.15 -4.74 -26.14
CA GLU A 111 -12.75 -5.78 -27.08
C GLU A 111 -11.28 -6.07 -26.78
N GLU A 112 -10.93 -7.34 -26.62
CA GLU A 112 -9.51 -7.75 -26.64
C GLU A 112 -8.98 -7.28 -27.99
N SER A 113 -8.26 -6.16 -28.00
CA SER A 113 -7.64 -5.64 -29.20
C SER A 113 -6.57 -6.64 -29.64
N THR A 114 -6.90 -7.44 -30.65
CA THR A 114 -5.90 -7.87 -31.63
C THR A 114 -5.23 -6.61 -32.16
N GLU A 115 -3.91 -6.60 -32.03
CA GLU A 115 -3.03 -5.51 -32.43
C GLU A 115 -3.31 -5.10 -33.88
N GLU A 116 -3.54 -3.81 -34.09
CA GLU A 116 -3.01 -2.96 -35.17
C GLU A 116 -3.91 -1.72 -35.25
N ASP A 117 -3.43 -0.63 -34.67
CA ASP A 117 -3.57 0.72 -35.21
C ASP A 117 -2.60 1.62 -34.43
N GLU A 118 -1.41 1.76 -35.01
CA GLU A 118 -0.51 2.86 -34.72
C GLU A 118 -1.21 4.16 -35.14
N ASP A 119 -1.60 5.00 -34.18
CA ASP A 119 -1.48 6.46 -34.30
C ASP A 119 -1.79 7.14 -32.95
N GLU A 120 -0.85 8.02 -32.56
CA GLU A 120 -0.88 8.97 -31.45
C GLU A 120 -1.12 8.40 -30.03
N SER A 121 -0.04 8.41 -29.25
CA SER A 121 0.01 8.15 -27.81
C SER A 121 -0.79 9.18 -26.99
N ASP A 122 -2.11 9.16 -27.13
CA ASP A 122 -3.07 9.93 -26.35
C ASP A 122 -3.67 8.93 -25.33
N GLY A 123 -2.89 8.66 -24.27
CA GLY A 123 -3.11 7.54 -23.34
C GLY A 123 -4.55 7.42 -22.82
N LEU A 124 -4.93 6.19 -22.47
CA LEU A 124 -6.28 5.72 -22.04
C LEU A 124 -7.11 6.72 -21.19
N PHE A 125 -6.46 7.53 -20.34
CA PHE A 125 -7.10 8.61 -19.58
C PHE A 125 -7.66 9.74 -20.43
N SER A 126 -6.98 10.15 -21.50
CA SER A 126 -7.42 11.19 -22.45
C SER A 126 -8.69 10.75 -23.17
N TRP A 127 -8.75 9.50 -23.65
CA TRP A 127 -9.95 8.94 -24.27
C TRP A 127 -11.12 8.87 -23.28
N VAL A 128 -10.96 8.23 -22.12
CA VAL A 128 -12.07 8.00 -21.19
C VAL A 128 -12.64 9.33 -20.68
N VAL A 129 -11.78 10.30 -20.33
CA VAL A 129 -12.20 11.65 -19.94
C VAL A 129 -12.81 12.40 -21.13
N LYS A 130 -12.24 12.32 -22.35
CA LYS A 130 -12.84 12.95 -23.55
C LYS A 130 -14.21 12.37 -23.88
N LYS A 131 -14.43 11.05 -23.77
CA LYS A 131 -15.74 10.43 -24.04
C LYS A 131 -16.75 10.70 -22.94
N SER A 132 -16.35 10.68 -21.66
CA SER A 132 -17.26 10.96 -20.55
C SER A 132 -17.62 12.45 -20.45
N VAL A 133 -16.68 13.37 -20.69
CA VAL A 133 -16.97 14.82 -20.78
C VAL A 133 -17.81 15.15 -22.03
N LYS A 134 -17.51 14.58 -23.21
CA LYS A 134 -18.37 14.75 -24.40
C LYS A 134 -19.76 14.15 -24.21
N ALA A 135 -19.88 13.05 -23.46
CA ALA A 135 -21.17 12.42 -23.15
C ALA A 135 -22.03 13.23 -22.16
N ILE A 136 -21.41 14.04 -21.30
CA ILE A 136 -22.14 14.96 -20.40
C ILE A 136 -22.69 16.17 -21.16
N ILE A 137 -21.98 16.63 -22.22
CA ILE A 137 -22.46 17.71 -23.09
C ILE A 137 -23.60 17.22 -24.01
N ALA A 138 -23.63 15.93 -24.38
CA ALA A 138 -24.71 15.31 -25.13
C ALA A 138 -25.84 14.83 -24.20
N LYS A 139 -26.61 15.76 -23.66
CA LYS A 139 -27.90 15.47 -23.03
C LYS A 139 -28.87 14.93 -24.09
N GLU A 140 -29.73 13.99 -23.66
CA GLU A 140 -30.95 13.54 -24.36
C GLU A 140 -30.75 12.88 -25.74
N LEU A 141 -30.56 11.56 -25.73
CA LEU A 141 -31.04 10.72 -26.83
C LEU A 141 -31.96 9.64 -26.25
N GLU A 142 -33.22 9.73 -26.64
CA GLU A 142 -34.27 8.75 -26.43
C GLU A 142 -33.79 7.36 -26.90
N GLY A 143 -33.70 6.42 -25.97
CA GLY A 143 -33.30 5.04 -26.26
C GLY A 143 -32.76 4.38 -24.99
N GLY A 144 -33.18 3.14 -24.72
CA GLY A 144 -32.83 2.41 -23.51
C GLY A 144 -31.33 2.35 -23.21
N GLU A 145 -31.00 2.10 -21.95
CA GLU A 145 -29.63 2.06 -21.44
C GLU A 145 -28.73 1.08 -22.22
N GLN A 146 -27.84 1.62 -23.06
CA GLN A 146 -26.83 0.85 -23.77
C GLN A 146 -25.86 0.22 -22.74
N TYR A 147 -25.60 -1.08 -22.85
CA TYR A 147 -24.70 -1.88 -22.00
C TYR A 147 -25.07 -1.96 -20.49
N PRO A 148 -26.23 -2.55 -20.14
CA PRO A 148 -26.73 -2.60 -18.75
C PRO A 148 -25.88 -3.45 -17.78
N HIS A 149 -24.96 -4.29 -18.31
CA HIS A 149 -24.08 -5.16 -17.52
C HIS A 149 -22.62 -4.71 -17.51
N ASN A 150 -22.31 -3.57 -18.13
CA ASN A 150 -20.96 -2.99 -18.12
C ASN A 150 -21.02 -1.48 -17.86
N ILE A 151 -21.37 -1.12 -16.63
CA ILE A 151 -21.53 0.28 -16.22
C ILE A 151 -20.20 0.86 -15.72
N GLN A 152 -19.77 1.97 -16.31
CA GLN A 152 -18.76 2.85 -15.75
C GLN A 152 -19.41 3.80 -14.74
N THR A 153 -18.91 3.78 -13.51
CA THR A 153 -19.25 4.74 -12.46
C THR A 153 -18.01 5.56 -12.13
N VAL A 154 -18.16 6.89 -12.11
CA VAL A 154 -17.11 7.84 -11.73
C VAL A 154 -17.61 8.69 -10.57
N LEU A 155 -16.77 8.87 -9.56
CA LEU A 155 -17.02 9.76 -8.43
C LEU A 155 -15.75 10.57 -8.16
N GLN A 156 -15.85 11.88 -8.36
CA GLN A 156 -14.81 12.84 -8.09
C GLN A 156 -15.31 13.91 -7.11
N GLY A 157 -14.45 14.29 -6.19
CA GLY A 157 -14.77 15.26 -5.16
C GLY A 157 -13.58 15.58 -4.29
N GLU A 158 -13.85 16.29 -3.20
CA GLU A 158 -12.85 16.69 -2.22
C GLU A 158 -13.48 16.66 -0.83
N VAL A 159 -12.66 16.26 0.15
CA VAL A 159 -12.99 16.44 1.57
C VAL A 159 -12.01 17.46 2.15
N ARG A 160 -12.53 18.56 2.70
CA ARG A 160 -11.74 19.65 3.27
C ARG A 160 -11.89 19.67 4.78
N LYS A 161 -10.77 19.69 5.49
CA LYS A 161 -10.71 20.01 6.92
C LYS A 161 -10.63 21.52 7.09
N ILE A 162 -11.58 22.09 7.81
CA ILE A 162 -11.64 23.53 8.09
C ILE A 162 -11.61 23.78 9.60
N HIS A 163 -11.00 24.89 10.00
CA HIS A 163 -11.11 25.42 11.35
C HIS A 163 -12.41 26.19 11.48
N LEU A 164 -13.25 25.85 12.46
CA LEU A 164 -14.62 26.36 12.55
C LEU A 164 -14.68 27.84 12.94
N GLU A 165 -13.74 28.33 13.76
CA GLU A 165 -13.74 29.75 14.18
C GLU A 165 -13.24 30.71 13.09
N THR A 166 -12.28 30.27 12.27
CA THR A 166 -11.60 31.14 11.29
C THR A 166 -12.07 30.89 9.86
N GLY A 167 -12.71 29.74 9.60
CA GLY A 167 -13.06 29.29 8.25
C GLY A 167 -11.85 28.86 7.40
N GLU A 168 -10.65 28.85 7.96
CA GLU A 168 -9.43 28.50 7.25
C GLU A 168 -9.39 27.00 6.94
N THR A 169 -8.94 26.66 5.73
CA THR A 169 -8.72 25.25 5.37
C THR A 169 -7.38 24.79 5.91
N LEU A 170 -7.43 23.82 6.83
CA LEU A 170 -6.25 23.24 7.45
C LEU A 170 -5.62 22.15 6.59
N ALA A 171 -6.46 21.36 5.93
CA ALA A 171 -6.03 20.28 5.04
C ALA A 171 -7.15 19.92 4.07
N SER A 172 -6.83 19.24 2.98
CA SER A 172 -7.83 18.61 2.13
C SER A 172 -7.27 17.39 1.45
N PHE A 173 -8.16 16.51 1.00
CA PHE A 173 -7.78 15.38 0.16
C PHE A 173 -8.81 15.17 -0.96
N PRO A 174 -8.36 14.85 -2.17
CA PRO A 174 -9.25 14.51 -3.26
C PRO A 174 -9.86 13.12 -3.03
N LEU A 175 -11.09 12.95 -3.51
CA LEU A 175 -11.74 11.67 -3.69
C LEU A 175 -11.89 11.46 -5.19
N ASP A 176 -11.15 10.51 -5.76
CA ASP A 176 -11.20 10.21 -7.19
C ASP A 176 -11.22 8.70 -7.36
N VAL A 177 -12.41 8.16 -7.63
CA VAL A 177 -12.62 6.73 -7.72
C VAL A 177 -13.56 6.40 -8.87
N GLU A 178 -13.18 5.36 -9.62
CA GLU A 178 -13.96 4.86 -10.73
C GLU A 178 -14.00 3.33 -10.75
N HIS A 179 -14.99 2.78 -11.44
CA HIS A 179 -15.07 1.36 -11.74
C HIS A 179 -15.95 1.13 -12.97
N THR A 180 -15.50 0.23 -13.84
CA THR A 180 -16.26 -0.27 -14.98
C THR A 180 -16.59 -1.74 -14.76
N GLY A 181 -17.86 -2.10 -14.92
CA GLY A 181 -18.32 -3.48 -14.85
C GLY A 181 -19.59 -3.67 -14.03
N GLY A 182 -20.38 -4.69 -14.39
CA GLY A 182 -21.63 -5.03 -13.72
C GLY A 182 -22.76 -4.04 -13.97
N THR A 183 -23.86 -4.21 -13.24
CA THR A 183 -25.02 -3.31 -13.27
C THR A 183 -24.73 -1.99 -12.55
N LYS A 184 -25.61 -0.98 -12.68
CA LYS A 184 -25.47 0.31 -11.99
C LYS A 184 -25.20 0.17 -10.49
N SER A 185 -25.99 -0.66 -9.81
CA SER A 185 -25.85 -0.88 -8.37
C SER A 185 -24.55 -1.61 -8.01
N ALA A 186 -24.15 -2.60 -8.83
CA ALA A 186 -22.91 -3.32 -8.62
C ALA A 186 -21.70 -2.40 -8.82
N SER A 187 -21.72 -1.60 -9.88
CA SER A 187 -20.67 -0.64 -10.20
C SER A 187 -20.54 0.44 -9.11
N LEU A 188 -21.67 1.02 -8.67
CA LEU A 188 -21.71 1.96 -7.56
C LEU A 188 -21.16 1.37 -6.26
N SER A 189 -21.56 0.14 -5.91
CA SER A 189 -21.09 -0.54 -4.71
C SER A 189 -19.56 -0.68 -4.70
N LYS A 190 -18.95 -1.00 -5.85
CA LYS A 190 -17.50 -1.09 -6.01
C LYS A 190 -16.83 0.28 -5.89
N VAL A 191 -17.42 1.33 -6.46
CA VAL A 191 -16.92 2.71 -6.31
C VAL A 191 -16.99 3.17 -4.85
N LEU A 192 -18.11 2.97 -4.16
CA LEU A 192 -18.25 3.30 -2.74
C LEU A 192 -17.28 2.48 -1.86
N GLN A 193 -17.02 1.23 -2.19
CA GLN A 193 -16.01 0.42 -1.51
C GLN A 193 -14.58 0.96 -1.73
N LYS A 194 -14.26 1.43 -2.94
CA LYS A 194 -12.99 2.13 -3.23
C LYS A 194 -12.91 3.44 -2.45
N ALA A 195 -13.95 4.27 -2.49
CA ALA A 195 -14.04 5.53 -1.74
C ALA A 195 -13.84 5.31 -0.23
N ARG A 196 -14.50 4.30 0.34
CA ARG A 196 -14.38 3.91 1.75
C ARG A 196 -12.93 3.63 2.15
N ARG A 197 -12.19 2.90 1.32
CA ARG A 197 -10.77 2.58 1.58
C ARG A 197 -9.89 3.82 1.51
N GLN A 198 -10.13 4.69 0.53
CA GLN A 198 -9.40 5.96 0.38
C GLN A 198 -9.68 6.89 1.56
N ILE A 199 -10.95 7.17 1.89
CA ILE A 199 -11.36 7.98 3.04
C ILE A 199 -10.73 7.45 4.34
N SER A 200 -10.79 6.15 4.59
CA SER A 200 -10.19 5.55 5.78
C SER A 200 -8.67 5.72 5.86
N ARG A 201 -7.98 5.76 4.72
CA ARG A 201 -6.53 6.04 4.65
C ARG A 201 -6.27 7.53 4.91
N GLU A 202 -6.98 8.42 4.23
CA GLU A 202 -6.75 9.86 4.37
C GLU A 202 -7.12 10.38 5.76
N LEU A 203 -8.19 9.88 6.38
CA LEU A 203 -8.53 10.21 7.77
C LEU A 203 -7.43 9.81 8.77
N ARG A 204 -6.72 8.71 8.52
CA ARG A 204 -5.55 8.32 9.34
C ARG A 204 -4.36 9.23 9.12
N ASN A 205 -4.15 9.69 7.88
CA ASN A 205 -3.09 10.64 7.55
C ASN A 205 -3.36 12.03 8.14
N LEU A 206 -4.63 12.46 8.18
CA LEU A 206 -5.04 13.73 8.78
C LEU A 206 -4.82 13.76 10.30
N TYR A 207 -4.96 12.62 10.97
CA TYR A 207 -4.79 12.50 12.42
C TYR A 207 -3.92 11.30 12.77
N VAL A 208 -2.61 11.52 12.63
CA VAL A 208 -1.56 10.56 13.00
C VAL A 208 -1.45 10.50 14.52
N LEU A 209 -1.62 9.31 15.08
CA LEU A 209 -1.54 9.13 16.52
C LEU A 209 -0.10 9.20 17.01
N THR A 210 0.10 9.89 18.13
CA THR A 210 1.41 9.99 18.79
C THR A 210 1.32 9.52 20.23
N SER A 211 2.36 8.85 20.70
CA SER A 211 2.44 8.20 22.01
C SER A 211 3.84 8.33 22.59
N SER A 212 4.05 7.81 23.79
CA SER A 212 5.34 7.75 24.46
C SER A 212 5.65 6.32 24.92
N VAL A 213 6.94 5.98 24.91
CA VAL A 213 7.46 4.71 25.43
C VAL A 213 7.46 4.77 26.95
N VAL A 214 6.68 3.89 27.60
CA VAL A 214 6.57 3.80 29.06
C VAL A 214 7.60 2.84 29.65
N ASP A 215 7.76 1.68 29.01
CA ASP A 215 8.64 0.61 29.46
C ASP A 215 9.31 -0.08 28.28
N VAL A 216 10.51 -0.61 28.49
CA VAL A 216 11.31 -1.32 27.48
C VAL A 216 11.74 -2.66 28.07
N GLN A 217 11.23 -3.74 27.47
CA GLN A 217 11.58 -5.10 27.81
C GLN A 217 12.38 -5.73 26.66
N SER A 218 12.94 -6.92 26.89
CA SER A 218 13.75 -7.59 25.87
C SER A 218 12.91 -7.92 24.62
N GLY A 219 13.07 -7.11 23.56
CA GLY A 219 12.38 -7.29 22.27
C GLY A 219 10.99 -6.66 22.17
N SER A 220 10.50 -5.99 23.21
CA SER A 220 9.20 -5.33 23.22
C SER A 220 9.24 -3.99 23.97
N VAL A 221 8.28 -3.13 23.68
CA VAL A 221 8.06 -1.84 24.35
C VAL A 221 6.59 -1.71 24.73
N THR A 222 6.32 -0.95 25.78
CA THR A 222 4.96 -0.56 26.17
C THR A 222 4.75 0.90 25.77
N LEU A 223 3.66 1.19 25.07
CA LEU A 223 3.30 2.54 24.62
C LEU A 223 2.07 3.04 25.38
N LEU A 224 2.07 4.32 25.73
CA LEU A 224 0.97 5.04 26.40
C LEU A 224 -0.13 5.43 25.39
N LEU A 225 -0.74 4.44 24.76
CA LEU A 225 -1.86 4.61 23.83
C LEU A 225 -2.55 3.27 23.61
N GLY A 226 -3.88 3.21 23.66
CA GLY A 226 -4.62 1.95 23.57
C GLY A 226 -5.82 1.96 22.64
N SER A 227 -6.71 0.97 22.80
CA SER A 227 -7.88 0.79 21.94
C SER A 227 -8.88 1.94 22.01
N ASN A 228 -8.88 2.71 23.11
CA ASN A 228 -9.72 3.89 23.28
C ASN A 228 -9.46 4.96 22.22
N LEU A 229 -8.25 4.98 21.64
CA LEU A 229 -7.84 5.89 20.57
C LEU A 229 -7.67 5.17 19.22
N GLY A 230 -8.24 3.97 19.11
CA GLY A 230 -8.31 3.24 17.84
C GLY A 230 -7.08 2.40 17.51
N ILE A 231 -6.18 2.17 18.48
CA ILE A 231 -5.05 1.26 18.30
C ILE A 231 -5.53 -0.18 18.20
N ARG A 232 -4.92 -0.93 17.28
CA ARG A 232 -5.23 -2.33 17.01
C ARG A 232 -3.94 -3.14 16.92
N THR A 233 -4.06 -4.45 17.07
CA THR A 233 -2.97 -5.37 16.76
C THR A 233 -2.52 -5.16 15.31
N GLY A 234 -1.22 -5.06 15.10
CA GLY A 234 -0.61 -4.80 13.80
C GLY A 234 -0.31 -3.33 13.50
N THR A 235 -0.82 -2.37 14.29
CA THR A 235 -0.46 -0.95 14.15
C THR A 235 1.05 -0.76 14.30
N LEU A 236 1.63 0.05 13.41
CA LEU A 236 3.07 0.31 13.36
C LEU A 236 3.36 1.67 13.98
N PHE A 237 4.48 1.76 14.70
CA PHE A 237 4.99 3.01 15.24
C PHE A 237 6.47 3.18 14.94
N GLU A 238 6.84 4.37 14.51
CA GLU A 238 8.22 4.84 14.46
C GLU A 238 8.57 5.47 15.81
N LEU A 239 9.66 5.02 16.41
CA LEU A 239 10.17 5.55 17.66
C LEU A 239 11.23 6.61 17.39
N SER A 240 11.17 7.71 18.11
CA SER A 240 12.14 8.80 18.02
C SER A 240 12.55 9.31 19.40
N THR A 241 13.76 9.86 19.50
CA THR A 241 14.20 10.54 20.72
C THR A 241 13.30 11.75 20.98
N PRO A 242 13.16 12.21 22.24
CA PRO A 242 12.47 13.47 22.53
C PRO A 242 13.09 14.65 21.78
N GLU A 243 12.28 15.67 21.55
CA GLU A 243 12.76 16.95 21.07
C GLU A 243 13.69 17.59 22.11
N ARG A 244 14.67 18.38 21.64
CA ARG A 244 15.62 19.06 22.53
C ARG A 244 15.60 20.54 22.28
N GLU A 245 15.34 21.31 23.33
CA GLU A 245 15.57 22.75 23.28
C GLU A 245 17.07 23.03 23.39
N LYS A 246 17.58 23.88 22.50
CA LYS A 246 18.96 24.34 22.54
C LYS A 246 19.00 25.84 22.36
N THR A 247 19.61 26.53 23.31
CA THR A 247 19.79 27.98 23.25
C THR A 247 21.11 28.31 22.56
N TYR A 248 21.03 29.11 21.50
CA TYR A 248 22.19 29.70 20.83
C TYR A 248 22.11 31.22 20.98
N GLY A 249 22.96 31.78 21.84
CA GLY A 249 22.89 33.19 22.21
C GLY A 249 21.57 33.53 22.91
N THR A 250 20.74 34.37 22.30
CA THR A 250 19.43 34.79 22.84
C THR A 250 18.24 33.99 22.27
N ARG A 251 18.46 33.06 21.33
CA ARG A 251 17.40 32.28 20.70
C ARG A 251 17.40 30.85 21.22
N THR A 252 16.26 30.42 21.76
CA THR A 252 15.98 29.02 22.03
C THR A 252 15.34 28.40 20.79
N ILE A 253 15.95 27.32 20.27
CA ILE A 253 15.41 26.56 19.15
C ILE A 253 15.05 25.14 19.61
N ARG A 254 13.97 24.59 19.08
CA ARG A 254 13.60 23.18 19.27
C ARG A 254 14.22 22.34 18.16
N LEU A 255 15.08 21.41 18.54
CA LEU A 255 15.67 20.42 17.65
C LEU A 255 14.77 19.19 17.61
N PRO A 256 14.37 18.71 16.42
CA PRO A 256 13.51 17.54 16.31
C PRO A 256 14.21 16.29 16.83
N GLY A 257 13.39 15.37 17.32
CA GLY A 257 13.80 14.02 17.68
C GLY A 257 14.46 13.28 16.51
N ARG A 258 15.37 12.35 16.82
CA ARG A 258 15.95 11.44 15.82
C ARG A 258 15.25 10.11 15.89
N SER A 259 14.90 9.55 14.74
CA SER A 259 14.32 8.21 14.69
C SER A 259 15.31 7.15 15.17
N VAL A 260 14.84 6.14 15.90
CA VAL A 260 15.65 5.12 16.58
C VAL A 260 15.20 3.67 16.34
N GLY A 261 13.95 3.46 15.95
CA GLY A 261 13.40 2.13 15.76
C GLY A 261 11.98 2.10 15.19
N LEU A 262 11.54 0.91 14.82
CA LEU A 262 10.19 0.61 14.35
C LEU A 262 9.61 -0.51 15.21
N VAL A 263 8.38 -0.34 15.68
CA VAL A 263 7.68 -1.31 16.51
C VAL A 263 6.29 -1.62 15.96
N GLN A 264 5.75 -2.77 16.35
CA GLN A 264 4.42 -3.22 15.95
C GLN A 264 3.61 -3.68 17.14
N THR A 265 2.42 -3.12 17.31
CA THR A 265 1.48 -3.52 18.35
C THR A 265 1.11 -5.00 18.24
N VAL A 266 1.30 -5.76 19.32
CA VAL A 266 0.96 -7.19 19.43
C VAL A 266 -0.22 -7.44 20.37
N ALA A 267 -0.37 -6.60 21.40
CA ALA A 267 -1.47 -6.65 22.35
C ALA A 267 -1.90 -5.23 22.73
N VAL A 268 -3.20 -5.04 22.98
CA VAL A 268 -3.80 -3.72 23.22
C VAL A 268 -4.67 -3.79 24.47
N SER A 269 -4.53 -2.81 25.35
CA SER A 269 -5.45 -2.49 26.43
C SER A 269 -6.17 -1.16 26.12
N PRO A 270 -7.14 -0.70 26.94
CA PRO A 270 -7.85 0.54 26.70
C PRO A 270 -6.93 1.75 26.51
N ASP A 271 -5.90 1.88 27.36
CA ASP A 271 -5.06 3.09 27.45
C ASP A 271 -3.58 2.84 27.14
N ALA A 272 -3.18 1.59 26.89
CA ALA A 272 -1.81 1.23 26.56
C ALA A 272 -1.77 0.11 25.52
N ASN A 273 -0.60 -0.10 24.91
CA ASN A 273 -0.37 -1.25 24.07
C ASN A 273 1.04 -1.80 24.25
N GLN A 274 1.18 -3.11 24.06
CA GLN A 274 2.47 -3.77 23.98
C GLN A 274 2.84 -3.91 22.51
N ALA A 275 4.01 -3.40 22.15
CA ALA A 275 4.54 -3.44 20.79
C ALA A 275 5.85 -4.21 20.73
N ARG A 276 5.96 -5.10 19.75
CA ARG A 276 7.18 -5.86 19.45
C ARG A 276 8.13 -5.01 18.63
N ILE A 277 9.41 -5.02 18.97
CA ILE A 277 10.43 -4.29 18.23
C ILE A 277 10.67 -5.00 16.89
N LEU A 278 10.33 -4.34 15.79
CA LEU A 278 10.61 -4.83 14.44
C LEU A 278 12.03 -4.52 14.02
N ARG A 279 12.48 -3.28 14.29
CA ARG A 279 13.81 -2.78 13.94
C ARG A 279 14.29 -1.82 15.02
N SER A 280 15.59 -1.85 15.33
CA SER A 280 16.22 -0.87 16.24
C SER A 280 17.64 -0.59 15.74
N TRP A 281 17.87 0.65 15.31
CA TRP A 281 19.18 1.12 14.88
C TRP A 281 19.88 1.99 15.94
N ALA A 282 19.15 2.46 16.94
CA ALA A 282 19.69 3.05 18.16
C ALA A 282 19.00 2.46 19.41
N PRO A 283 19.61 2.56 20.61
CA PRO A 283 18.96 2.14 21.85
C PRO A 283 17.62 2.85 22.05
N ILE A 284 16.62 2.10 22.54
CA ILE A 284 15.29 2.64 22.88
C ILE A 284 15.23 2.80 24.39
N GLN A 285 14.71 3.93 24.86
CA GLN A 285 14.57 4.23 26.29
C GLN A 285 13.13 4.70 26.60
N PRO A 286 12.68 4.55 27.85
CA PRO A 286 11.46 5.22 28.31
C PRO A 286 11.50 6.73 28.05
N GLY A 287 10.33 7.31 27.78
CA GLY A 287 10.15 8.72 27.42
C GLY A 287 10.34 9.02 25.92
N TYR A 288 10.72 8.05 25.10
CA TYR A 288 10.83 8.28 23.65
C TYR A 288 9.46 8.44 23.00
N LYS A 289 9.37 9.26 21.96
CA LYS A 289 8.13 9.50 21.21
C LYS A 289 7.87 8.35 20.25
N ALA A 290 6.62 7.95 20.12
CA ALA A 290 6.15 6.95 19.17
C ALA A 290 5.12 7.59 18.24
N THR A 291 5.34 7.54 16.93
CA THR A 291 4.43 8.11 15.93
C THR A 291 3.87 7.00 15.07
N GLU A 292 2.55 6.96 14.88
CA GLU A 292 1.88 5.96 14.03
C GLU A 292 2.41 6.04 12.59
N VAL A 293 2.74 4.88 12.02
CA VAL A 293 3.09 4.77 10.60
C VAL A 293 1.85 4.33 9.85
N THR A 294 1.33 5.21 8.99
CA THR A 294 0.04 5.02 8.30
C THR A 294 0.15 4.17 7.04
N VAL A 295 1.36 4.02 6.49
CA VAL A 295 1.64 3.25 5.29
C VAL A 295 2.40 1.98 5.65
N HIS A 296 1.96 0.84 5.12
CA HIS A 296 2.62 -0.42 5.40
C HIS A 296 3.90 -0.54 4.58
N PRO A 297 5.01 -0.98 5.20
CA PRO A 297 6.28 -1.05 4.51
C PRO A 297 6.29 -2.12 3.43
N VAL A 298 6.92 -1.79 2.31
CA VAL A 298 7.21 -2.71 1.20
C VAL A 298 8.73 -2.78 1.02
N GLY A 299 9.24 -3.99 0.74
CA GLY A 299 10.65 -4.18 0.40
C GLY A 299 10.84 -4.25 -1.11
N LEU A 300 11.83 -3.55 -1.64
CA LEU A 300 12.35 -3.76 -2.99
C LEU A 300 13.79 -4.24 -2.87
N SER A 301 14.12 -5.35 -3.52
CA SER A 301 15.42 -5.98 -3.40
C SER A 301 16.08 -6.16 -4.77
N MET A 302 17.40 -5.97 -4.79
CA MET A 302 18.27 -6.33 -5.91
C MET A 302 19.32 -7.29 -5.40
N ALA A 303 19.51 -8.42 -6.08
CA ALA A 303 20.47 -9.42 -5.65
C ALA A 303 21.18 -10.06 -6.85
N LEU A 304 22.42 -10.48 -6.63
CA LEU A 304 23.12 -11.38 -7.53
C LEU A 304 23.05 -12.78 -6.95
N GLU A 305 22.85 -13.77 -7.80
CA GLU A 305 22.79 -15.18 -7.43
C GLU A 305 23.73 -15.98 -8.33
N GLY A 306 24.46 -16.91 -7.73
CA GLY A 306 25.33 -17.84 -8.44
C GLY A 306 25.15 -19.26 -7.92
N SER A 307 25.42 -20.25 -8.77
CA SER A 307 25.46 -21.65 -8.35
C SER A 307 26.89 -22.05 -7.96
N LEU A 308 27.01 -22.93 -6.96
CA LEU A 308 28.28 -23.56 -6.59
C LEU A 308 28.57 -24.82 -7.41
N THR A 309 27.57 -25.37 -8.09
CA THR A 309 27.67 -26.63 -8.83
C THR A 309 27.63 -26.44 -10.34
N GLN A 310 27.29 -25.25 -10.82
CA GLN A 310 27.06 -24.95 -12.22
C GLN A 310 27.57 -23.55 -12.56
N SER A 311 27.96 -23.34 -13.82
CA SER A 311 28.22 -22.00 -14.36
C SER A 311 26.89 -21.29 -14.58
N TYR A 312 26.35 -20.73 -13.51
CA TYR A 312 25.04 -20.09 -13.43
C TYR A 312 25.18 -18.75 -12.74
N PHE A 313 24.56 -17.72 -13.33
CA PHE A 313 24.51 -16.39 -12.77
C PHE A 313 23.17 -15.72 -13.07
N LEU A 314 22.53 -15.15 -12.06
CA LEU A 314 21.34 -14.30 -12.23
C LEU A 314 21.47 -12.98 -11.47
N ALA A 315 20.96 -11.92 -12.08
CA ALA A 315 20.58 -10.69 -11.42
C ALA A 315 19.07 -10.71 -11.15
N ARG A 316 18.68 -10.53 -9.89
CA ARG A 316 17.30 -10.61 -9.39
C ARG A 316 16.80 -9.26 -8.93
N PHE A 317 15.57 -8.94 -9.31
CA PHE A 317 14.80 -7.79 -8.85
C PHE A 317 13.48 -8.29 -8.25
N SER A 318 13.26 -8.06 -6.96
CA SER A 318 12.12 -8.65 -6.26
C SER A 318 11.44 -7.67 -5.29
N GLY A 319 10.13 -7.75 -5.19
CA GLY A 319 9.32 -7.06 -4.20
C GLY A 319 8.91 -7.97 -3.05
N ASP A 320 8.87 -7.42 -1.83
CA ASP A 320 8.45 -8.10 -0.60
C ASP A 320 7.28 -7.35 0.04
N PHE A 321 6.16 -8.05 0.21
CA PHE A 321 5.03 -7.58 0.99
C PHE A 321 5.23 -7.97 2.46
N GLN A 322 4.95 -7.02 3.35
CA GLN A 322 5.04 -7.20 4.80
C GLN A 322 6.42 -7.72 5.28
N PRO A 323 7.52 -6.98 5.01
CA PRO A 323 8.90 -7.45 5.20
C PRO A 323 9.29 -7.75 6.65
N PHE A 324 8.46 -7.37 7.63
CA PHE A 324 8.71 -7.58 9.06
C PHE A 324 7.75 -8.57 9.74
N GLN A 325 6.83 -9.16 8.99
CA GLN A 325 5.91 -10.16 9.54
C GLN A 325 6.59 -11.52 9.73
N THR A 326 5.92 -12.42 10.43
CA THR A 326 6.39 -13.81 10.61
C THR A 326 6.48 -14.54 9.27
N PHE A 327 5.47 -14.34 8.43
CA PHE A 327 5.47 -14.73 7.03
C PHE A 327 5.78 -13.52 6.16
N ARG A 328 6.72 -13.68 5.24
CA ARG A 328 7.01 -12.72 4.16
C ARG A 328 6.57 -13.35 2.85
N PHE A 329 5.85 -12.59 2.04
CA PHE A 329 5.52 -12.97 0.67
C PHE A 329 6.23 -12.04 -0.27
N GLY A 330 6.82 -12.59 -1.32
CA GLY A 330 7.49 -11.78 -2.31
C GLY A 330 7.45 -12.45 -3.67
N GLY A 331 7.84 -11.68 -4.67
CA GLY A 331 8.03 -12.18 -6.01
C GLY A 331 8.89 -11.23 -6.81
N GLY A 332 9.39 -11.71 -7.93
CA GLY A 332 10.38 -10.99 -8.69
C GLY A 332 10.60 -11.52 -10.07
N ILE A 333 11.49 -10.82 -10.75
CA ILE A 333 12.05 -11.22 -12.03
C ILE A 333 13.54 -11.38 -11.85
N SER A 334 14.13 -12.33 -12.56
CA SER A 334 15.58 -12.50 -12.62
C SER A 334 16.03 -12.74 -14.05
N LEU A 335 17.18 -12.17 -14.41
CA LEU A 335 17.80 -12.28 -15.72
C LEU A 335 19.23 -12.76 -15.58
N GLY A 336 19.71 -13.58 -16.51
CA GLY A 336 21.12 -13.95 -16.52
C GLY A 336 21.40 -15.09 -17.48
N SER A 337 22.31 -15.99 -17.10
CA SER A 337 22.75 -17.06 -17.98
C SER A 337 23.19 -18.32 -17.26
N VAL A 338 23.20 -19.43 -18.01
CA VAL A 338 23.71 -20.73 -17.58
C VAL A 338 24.47 -21.41 -18.72
N LEU A 339 25.49 -22.19 -18.41
CA LEU A 339 26.08 -23.10 -19.38
C LEU A 339 25.26 -24.39 -19.47
N ASP A 340 24.91 -24.77 -20.68
CA ASP A 340 24.21 -26.01 -21.00
C ASP A 340 25.14 -27.23 -21.09
N SER A 341 24.57 -28.38 -21.45
CA SER A 341 25.33 -29.63 -21.67
C SER A 341 26.31 -29.56 -22.85
N TRP A 342 26.26 -28.52 -23.69
CA TRP A 342 27.20 -28.24 -24.77
C TRP A 342 28.23 -27.18 -24.38
N GLU A 343 28.32 -26.82 -23.10
CA GLU A 343 29.21 -25.80 -22.54
C GLU A 343 29.00 -24.41 -23.18
N SER A 344 27.80 -24.15 -23.66
CA SER A 344 27.43 -22.89 -24.31
C SER A 344 26.49 -22.07 -23.43
N PRO A 345 26.62 -20.73 -23.41
CA PRO A 345 25.79 -19.89 -22.57
C PRO A 345 24.40 -19.71 -23.16
N ASP A 346 23.38 -20.01 -22.36
CA ASP A 346 21.99 -19.70 -22.67
C ASP A 346 21.49 -18.55 -21.80
N PHE A 347 20.65 -17.71 -22.39
CA PHE A 347 20.01 -16.62 -21.65
C PHE A 347 18.85 -17.15 -20.80
N LEU A 348 18.73 -16.69 -19.57
CA LEU A 348 17.67 -17.07 -18.65
C LEU A 348 16.81 -15.86 -18.29
N PHE A 349 15.49 -16.06 -18.38
CA PHE A 349 14.48 -15.22 -17.75
C PHE A 349 13.76 -16.03 -16.68
N GLN A 350 13.58 -15.48 -15.48
CA GLN A 350 12.92 -16.19 -14.39
C GLN A 350 11.86 -15.30 -13.74
N LEU A 351 10.67 -15.86 -13.52
CA LEU A 351 9.66 -15.33 -12.61
C LEU A 351 9.74 -16.11 -11.30
N ASP A 352 9.84 -15.41 -10.18
CA ASP A 352 9.96 -16.05 -8.87
C ASP A 352 8.79 -15.69 -7.95
N GLY A 353 8.24 -16.72 -7.30
CA GLY A 353 7.42 -16.57 -6.09
C GLY A 353 8.24 -16.98 -4.87
N THR A 354 8.18 -16.22 -3.78
CA THR A 354 8.93 -16.51 -2.55
C THR A 354 8.05 -16.43 -1.32
N VAL A 355 8.17 -17.43 -0.46
CA VAL A 355 7.59 -17.45 0.89
C VAL A 355 8.73 -17.56 1.90
N GLY A 356 8.78 -16.63 2.86
CA GLY A 356 9.78 -16.62 3.92
C GLY A 356 9.15 -16.78 5.31
N LEU A 357 9.59 -17.77 6.08
CA LEU A 357 9.24 -17.93 7.49
C LEU A 357 10.37 -17.41 8.36
N ARG A 358 10.10 -16.40 9.20
CA ARG A 358 11.09 -15.88 10.16
C ARG A 358 11.39 -16.88 11.26
N LEU A 359 12.68 -17.15 11.45
CA LEU A 359 13.20 -17.99 12.53
C LEU A 359 13.61 -17.17 13.75
N LEU A 360 14.45 -16.16 13.54
CA LEU A 360 15.03 -15.36 14.60
C LEU A 360 15.08 -13.88 14.20
N GLN A 361 14.92 -12.99 15.18
CA GLN A 361 15.12 -11.56 15.01
C GLN A 361 15.78 -10.95 16.24
N VAL A 362 16.94 -10.34 16.05
CA VAL A 362 17.75 -9.73 17.12
C VAL A 362 18.26 -8.39 16.64
N ARG A 363 17.69 -7.28 17.14
CA ARG A 363 18.05 -5.87 16.86
C ARG A 363 18.25 -5.52 15.38
N ARG A 364 19.41 -5.86 14.82
CA ARG A 364 19.85 -5.58 13.43
C ARG A 364 19.90 -6.82 12.54
N PHE A 365 19.63 -7.99 13.07
CA PHE A 365 19.75 -9.27 12.37
C PHE A 365 18.39 -9.97 12.31
N THR A 366 18.05 -10.52 11.15
CA THR A 366 16.89 -11.40 10.98
C THR A 366 17.29 -12.62 10.16
N SER A 367 16.84 -13.81 10.57
CA SER A 367 16.99 -15.02 9.76
C SER A 367 15.63 -15.59 9.36
N ARG A 368 15.57 -16.17 8.16
CA ARG A 368 14.37 -16.78 7.58
C ARG A 368 14.69 -18.09 6.89
N VAL A 369 13.75 -19.02 6.92
CA VAL A 369 13.70 -20.12 5.94
C VAL A 369 12.91 -19.63 4.74
N LEU A 370 13.38 -19.93 3.54
CA LEU A 370 12.78 -19.54 2.28
C LEU A 370 12.31 -20.76 1.49
N LEU A 371 11.10 -20.69 0.95
CA LEU A 371 10.66 -21.48 -0.18
C LEU A 371 10.60 -20.56 -1.40
N GLN A 372 11.33 -20.90 -2.45
CA GLN A 372 11.34 -20.18 -3.72
C GLN A 372 10.77 -21.09 -4.81
N LEU A 373 9.88 -20.55 -5.62
CA LEU A 373 9.21 -21.25 -6.71
C LEU A 373 9.52 -20.53 -8.03
N PRO A 374 10.73 -20.73 -8.59
CA PRO A 374 11.13 -20.09 -9.83
C PRO A 374 10.59 -20.84 -11.05
N PHE A 375 9.90 -20.10 -11.91
CA PHE A 375 9.60 -20.51 -13.28
C PHE A 375 10.60 -19.83 -14.21
N THR A 376 11.45 -20.62 -14.83
CA THR A 376 12.54 -20.16 -15.68
C THR A 376 12.23 -20.48 -17.13
N VAL A 377 12.59 -19.58 -18.04
CA VAL A 377 12.61 -19.84 -19.48
C VAL A 377 14.02 -19.57 -19.96
N ALA A 378 14.64 -20.58 -20.54
CA ALA A 378 15.91 -20.45 -21.23
C ALA A 378 15.69 -20.10 -22.69
N PHE A 379 16.57 -19.28 -23.27
CA PHE A 379 16.50 -18.83 -24.64
C PHE A 379 17.85 -19.03 -25.34
N ARG A 380 17.79 -19.45 -26.60
CA ARG A 380 18.94 -19.64 -27.48
C ARG A 380 18.50 -19.57 -28.94
N ASN A 381 19.45 -19.48 -29.86
CA ASN A 381 19.19 -19.78 -31.27
C ASN A 381 19.52 -21.24 -31.59
N ASP A 382 18.67 -21.87 -32.41
CA ASP A 382 18.92 -23.19 -32.98
C ASP A 382 19.87 -23.13 -34.20
N ASP A 383 20.15 -24.28 -34.82
CA ASP A 383 21.09 -24.35 -35.95
C ASP A 383 20.51 -23.77 -37.26
N ALA A 384 19.19 -23.59 -37.34
CA ALA A 384 18.50 -22.94 -38.47
C ALA A 384 18.34 -21.43 -38.27
N GLY A 385 18.70 -20.90 -37.11
CA GLY A 385 18.66 -19.48 -36.77
C GLY A 385 17.36 -19.03 -36.10
N HIS A 386 16.49 -19.94 -35.68
CA HIS A 386 15.29 -19.61 -34.92
C HIS A 386 15.62 -19.37 -33.45
N THR A 387 14.99 -18.37 -32.84
CA THR A 387 15.03 -18.19 -31.39
C THR A 387 14.09 -19.18 -30.71
N VAL A 388 14.67 -20.10 -29.96
CA VAL A 388 13.99 -21.19 -29.28
C VAL A 388 13.98 -20.95 -27.77
N SER A 389 12.98 -21.52 -27.11
CA SER A 389 12.78 -21.41 -25.68
C SER A 389 12.60 -22.77 -25.01
N LEU A 390 13.04 -22.87 -23.75
CA LEU A 390 12.89 -24.06 -22.92
C LEU A 390 12.36 -23.66 -21.53
N PRO A 391 11.12 -24.03 -21.17
CA PRO A 391 10.58 -23.78 -19.84
C PRO A 391 11.14 -24.78 -18.81
N ILE A 392 11.54 -24.28 -17.64
CA ILE A 392 12.17 -25.04 -16.56
C ILE A 392 11.59 -24.59 -15.21
N PHE A 393 11.16 -25.54 -14.38
CA PHE A 393 10.72 -25.30 -13.01
C PHE A 393 11.68 -25.95 -12.00
N SER A 394 12.28 -25.14 -11.12
CA SER A 394 13.31 -25.60 -10.16
C SER A 394 13.04 -25.11 -8.73
N PRO A 395 12.10 -25.74 -8.00
CA PRO A 395 11.75 -25.30 -6.65
C PRO A 395 12.96 -25.34 -5.71
N ARG A 396 13.11 -24.33 -4.85
CA ARG A 396 14.27 -24.19 -3.97
C ARG A 396 13.86 -23.98 -2.52
N LEU A 397 14.62 -24.61 -1.63
CA LEU A 397 14.51 -24.40 -0.19
C LEU A 397 15.82 -23.77 0.29
N GLY A 398 15.73 -22.71 1.09
CA GLY A 398 16.91 -21.98 1.52
C GLY A 398 16.78 -21.31 2.87
N VAL A 399 17.87 -20.65 3.27
CA VAL A 399 17.94 -19.80 4.45
C VAL A 399 18.42 -18.41 4.00
N GLU A 400 17.75 -17.38 4.49
CA GLU A 400 18.10 -15.98 4.28
C GLU A 400 18.51 -15.36 5.61
N VAL A 401 19.59 -14.60 5.57
CA VAL A 401 20.03 -13.71 6.62
C VAL A 401 19.92 -12.28 6.11
N THR A 402 19.26 -11.43 6.89
CA THR A 402 19.13 -10.00 6.63
C THR A 402 19.86 -9.22 7.70
N TRP A 403 20.75 -8.33 7.29
CA TRP A 403 21.47 -7.42 8.16
C TRP A 403 21.04 -5.97 7.90
N MET A 404 20.53 -5.30 8.93
CA MET A 404 20.15 -3.90 8.88
C MET A 404 21.38 -3.00 8.82
N LEU A 405 21.55 -2.32 7.68
CA LEU A 405 22.59 -1.31 7.47
C LEU A 405 22.12 0.08 7.91
N SER A 406 20.85 0.39 7.62
CA SER A 406 20.20 1.65 8.00
C SER A 406 18.71 1.42 8.28
N PRO A 407 17.95 2.44 8.72
CA PRO A 407 16.51 2.28 8.97
C PRO A 407 15.75 1.71 7.75
N HIS A 408 16.19 2.10 6.54
CA HIS A 408 15.54 1.80 5.26
C HIS A 408 16.33 0.83 4.38
N ARG A 409 17.49 0.32 4.83
CA ARG A 409 18.38 -0.50 4.00
C ARG A 409 18.86 -1.73 4.73
N ASP A 410 18.81 -2.84 4.02
CA ASP A 410 19.24 -4.16 4.47
C ASP A 410 20.26 -4.75 3.49
N LEU A 411 21.26 -5.45 4.01
CA LEU A 411 22.06 -6.42 3.27
C LEU A 411 21.38 -7.79 3.39
N ILE A 412 21.24 -8.50 2.28
CA ILE A 412 20.67 -9.84 2.22
C ILE A 412 21.76 -10.82 1.79
N LEU A 413 21.85 -11.92 2.52
CA LEU A 413 22.64 -13.08 2.17
C LEU A 413 21.71 -14.29 2.21
N SER A 414 21.71 -15.12 1.18
CA SER A 414 20.94 -16.36 1.20
C SER A 414 21.69 -17.53 0.59
N VAL A 415 21.36 -18.71 1.09
CA VAL A 415 21.83 -19.99 0.57
C VAL A 415 20.58 -20.83 0.31
N ALA A 416 20.44 -21.37 -0.89
CA ALA A 416 19.32 -22.20 -1.27
C ALA A 416 19.78 -23.47 -1.98
N THR A 417 19.00 -24.54 -1.88
CA THR A 417 19.23 -25.78 -2.61
C THR A 417 18.03 -26.06 -3.52
N ALA A 418 18.29 -26.43 -4.77
CA ALA A 418 17.32 -26.93 -5.72
C ALA A 418 17.53 -28.45 -5.89
N PRO A 419 16.69 -29.30 -5.26
CA PRO A 419 16.87 -30.75 -5.33
C PRO A 419 16.43 -31.35 -6.67
N THR A 420 15.64 -30.61 -7.46
CA THR A 420 15.11 -31.07 -8.74
C THR A 420 14.97 -29.91 -9.72
N SER A 421 15.02 -30.25 -11.01
CA SER A 421 14.82 -29.36 -12.13
C SER A 421 13.91 -30.07 -13.12
N LEU A 422 12.69 -29.58 -13.29
CA LEU A 422 11.68 -30.15 -14.18
C LEU A 422 11.70 -29.33 -15.48
N SER A 423 11.93 -29.99 -16.61
CA SER A 423 11.98 -29.39 -17.94
C SER A 423 11.26 -30.31 -18.92
N SER A 424 10.65 -29.75 -19.97
CA SER A 424 10.12 -30.54 -21.08
C SER A 424 11.21 -31.21 -21.92
N GLN A 425 12.47 -30.78 -21.77
CA GLN A 425 13.63 -31.19 -22.59
C GLN A 425 13.49 -30.91 -24.11
N GLU A 426 12.33 -30.43 -24.54
CA GLU A 426 12.04 -30.03 -25.91
C GLU A 426 12.14 -28.51 -26.04
N TRP A 427 13.17 -28.04 -26.75
CA TRP A 427 13.30 -26.66 -27.19
C TRP A 427 12.30 -26.37 -28.30
N LYS A 428 11.62 -25.23 -28.22
CA LYS A 428 10.53 -24.87 -29.13
C LYS A 428 10.57 -23.40 -29.55
N TYR A 429 10.13 -23.12 -30.77
CA TYR A 429 9.86 -21.77 -31.26
C TYR A 429 8.44 -21.69 -31.79
N THR A 430 7.92 -20.47 -31.90
CA THR A 430 6.55 -20.22 -32.39
C THR A 430 6.63 -19.52 -33.73
N VAL A 431 5.85 -20.01 -34.70
CA VAL A 431 5.71 -19.42 -36.04
C VAL A 431 4.25 -19.02 -36.21
N GLN A 432 4.01 -17.86 -36.83
CA GLN A 432 2.68 -17.47 -37.24
C GLN A 432 2.23 -18.34 -38.42
N SER A 433 1.04 -18.91 -38.35
CA SER A 433 0.51 -19.69 -39.45
C SER A 433 0.10 -18.77 -40.60
N ASP A 434 -0.06 -19.32 -41.81
CA ASP A 434 -0.56 -18.59 -42.97
C ASP A 434 -1.96 -17.95 -42.73
N ASN A 435 -2.69 -18.44 -41.72
CA ASN A 435 -3.86 -17.76 -41.16
C ASN A 435 -3.42 -16.86 -40.01
N ALA A 436 -3.61 -15.55 -40.16
CA ALA A 436 -3.10 -14.51 -39.25
C ALA A 436 -3.48 -14.69 -37.77
N ASP A 437 -4.54 -15.46 -37.48
CA ASP A 437 -5.10 -15.66 -36.14
C ASP A 437 -4.60 -16.92 -35.41
N GLU A 438 -3.76 -17.75 -36.04
CA GLU A 438 -3.25 -18.99 -35.42
C GLU A 438 -1.71 -19.01 -35.38
N SER A 439 -1.15 -19.35 -34.21
CA SER A 439 0.28 -19.57 -34.03
C SER A 439 0.56 -21.06 -33.77
N VAL A 440 1.61 -21.59 -34.41
CA VAL A 440 2.00 -23.00 -34.29
C VAL A 440 3.38 -23.07 -33.64
N THR A 441 3.48 -23.87 -32.59
CA THR A 441 4.76 -24.16 -31.93
C THR A 441 5.46 -25.33 -32.63
N GLN A 442 6.71 -25.11 -33.05
CA GLN A 442 7.55 -26.09 -33.74
C GLN A 442 8.74 -26.50 -32.87
N PRO A 443 9.22 -27.76 -32.98
CA PRO A 443 10.43 -28.19 -32.29
C PRO A 443 11.67 -27.54 -32.93
N ALA A 444 12.65 -27.20 -32.10
CA ALA A 444 13.92 -26.63 -32.53
C ALA A 444 14.73 -27.56 -33.46
N GLU A 445 15.49 -26.97 -34.38
CA GLU A 445 16.34 -27.71 -35.33
C GLU A 445 17.79 -27.82 -34.85
N TRP A 446 18.26 -29.06 -34.65
CA TRP A 446 19.62 -29.34 -34.16
C TRP A 446 20.36 -30.30 -35.09
N ASN A 447 21.54 -29.90 -35.56
CA ASN A 447 22.46 -30.72 -36.36
C ASN A 447 22.92 -31.99 -35.63
N ARG A 448 22.95 -31.94 -34.29
CA ARG A 448 23.32 -33.08 -33.42
C ARG A 448 22.14 -34.00 -33.10
N GLY A 449 20.95 -33.72 -33.63
CA GLY A 449 19.73 -34.52 -33.47
C GLY A 449 18.93 -34.27 -32.19
N THR A 450 19.58 -33.91 -31.08
CA THR A 450 18.91 -33.49 -29.84
C THR A 450 19.42 -32.13 -29.39
N GLY A 451 18.57 -31.31 -28.77
CA GLY A 451 19.00 -30.04 -28.20
C GLY A 451 19.87 -30.19 -26.95
N PRO A 452 20.54 -29.12 -26.50
CA PRO A 452 21.29 -29.13 -25.26
C PRO A 452 20.36 -29.26 -24.05
N ASP A 453 20.87 -29.86 -22.97
CA ASP A 453 20.15 -30.03 -21.71
C ASP A 453 20.55 -28.93 -20.72
N ILE A 454 19.55 -28.40 -20.01
CA ILE A 454 19.75 -27.50 -18.87
C ILE A 454 19.15 -28.14 -17.63
N SER A 455 20.00 -28.39 -16.63
CA SER A 455 19.59 -28.76 -15.28
C SER A 455 19.84 -27.59 -14.36
N LEU A 456 18.87 -27.18 -13.55
CA LEU A 456 19.02 -26.15 -12.51
C LEU A 456 18.99 -26.78 -11.12
N THR A 457 19.73 -27.88 -10.95
CA THR A 457 19.89 -28.56 -9.66
C THR A 457 21.20 -28.14 -9.01
N GLY A 458 21.18 -27.94 -7.69
CA GLY A 458 22.39 -27.55 -6.97
C GLY A 458 22.18 -26.62 -5.80
N ILE A 459 23.29 -26.02 -5.37
CA ILE A 459 23.35 -25.06 -4.26
C ILE A 459 23.61 -23.67 -4.83
N TYR A 460 22.77 -22.72 -4.43
CA TYR A 460 22.77 -21.33 -4.87
C TYR A 460 23.15 -20.43 -3.72
N LEU A 461 24.02 -19.46 -4.00
CA LEU A 461 24.36 -18.37 -3.10
C LEU A 461 23.84 -17.07 -3.68
N SER A 462 23.21 -16.24 -2.85
CA SER A 462 22.80 -14.91 -3.26
C SER A 462 23.25 -13.83 -2.28
N VAL A 463 23.65 -12.70 -2.83
CA VAL A 463 24.01 -11.48 -2.10
C VAL A 463 23.26 -10.31 -2.71
N GLY A 464 22.59 -9.51 -1.89
CA GLY A 464 21.79 -8.40 -2.37
C GLY A 464 21.54 -7.32 -1.36
N TYR A 465 20.86 -6.28 -1.81
CA TYR A 465 20.38 -5.17 -0.99
C TYR A 465 18.86 -5.10 -1.05
N ARG A 466 18.24 -4.77 0.08
CA ARG A 466 16.82 -4.44 0.16
C ARG A 466 16.62 -3.01 0.64
N PHE A 467 15.77 -2.30 -0.07
CA PHE A 467 15.28 -0.98 0.25
C PHE A 467 13.87 -1.09 0.79
N LEU A 468 13.62 -0.46 1.93
CA LEU A 468 12.29 -0.43 2.55
C LEU A 468 11.65 0.91 2.23
N LEU A 469 10.46 0.85 1.67
CA LEU A 469 9.61 1.99 1.38
C LEU A 469 8.53 2.06 2.45
N PHE A 470 8.43 3.20 3.11
CA PHE A 470 7.44 3.50 4.15
C PHE A 470 6.50 4.59 3.69
#